data_AF-A0A7G8BDT4-F1
#
_entry.id   AF-A0A7G8BDT4-F1
#
_cell.length_a   1.000
_cell.length_b   1.000
_cell.length_c   1.000
_cell.angle_alpha   90.00
_cell.angle_beta   90.00
_cell.angle_gamma   90.00
#
_symmetry.space_group_name_H-M   'P 1'
#
loop_
_entity.id
_entity.type
_entity.pdbx_description
1 polymer ?
#
loop_
_entity_poly.entity_id
_entity_poly.type
_entity_poly.pdbx_seq_one_letter_code
_entity_poly.pdbx_strand_id
1 'polypeptide(L)'
;MLERNMLTAVEQGRQTVADATQDVADQAVTSYQKELLFTQGTSGHAQLSQIRLALDRLDDGSYGECLQCGNPIGAKRLEAVPWTPYCIDCQGKIENGQIEAPVRAA
;
A
#
# COMPACT_ATOMS: atom_id res chain seq x y z
N MET A 1 -6.08 10.98 -13.73
CA MET A 1 -6.23 9.78 -14.59
C MET A 1 -5.75 8.50 -13.89
N LEU A 2 -4.60 8.49 -13.18
CA LEU A 2 -4.08 7.29 -12.50
C LEU A 2 -4.98 6.73 -11.37
N GLU A 3 -5.59 7.59 -10.53
CA GLU A 3 -6.53 7.12 -9.49
C GLU A 3 -7.74 6.37 -10.03
N ARG A 4 -8.22 6.79 -11.21
CA ARG A 4 -9.47 6.31 -11.77
C ARG A 4 -9.38 4.87 -12.25
N ASN A 5 -8.18 4.39 -12.58
CA ASN A 5 -7.92 3.01 -13.01
C ASN A 5 -7.77 2.02 -11.83
N MET A 6 -7.35 2.50 -10.67
CA MET A 6 -7.07 1.64 -9.51
C MET A 6 -8.32 1.37 -8.68
N LEU A 7 -9.21 2.35 -8.58
CA LEU A 7 -10.57 2.19 -8.03
C LEU A 7 -11.40 1.16 -8.83
N THR A 8 -11.11 1.02 -10.13
CA THR A 8 -11.80 0.07 -11.02
C THR A 8 -11.56 -1.38 -10.60
N ALA A 9 -10.39 -1.73 -10.08
CA ALA A 9 -10.10 -3.10 -9.61
C ALA A 9 -10.93 -3.46 -8.36
N VAL A 10 -11.11 -2.50 -7.44
CA VAL A 10 -11.96 -2.65 -6.25
C VAL A 10 -13.44 -2.76 -6.65
N GLU A 11 -13.88 -1.96 -7.62
CA GLU A 11 -15.26 -2.03 -8.17
C GLU A 11 -15.52 -3.33 -8.94
N GLN A 12 -14.54 -3.81 -9.71
CA GLN A 12 -14.61 -5.09 -10.42
C GLN A 12 -14.67 -6.28 -9.45
N GLY A 13 -13.91 -6.25 -8.35
CA GLY A 13 -14.07 -7.22 -7.25
C GLY A 13 -15.47 -7.17 -6.63
N ARG A 14 -16.16 -6.02 -6.68
CA ARG A 14 -17.53 -5.87 -6.18
C ARG A 14 -18.59 -6.37 -7.17
N GLN A 15 -18.28 -6.39 -8.46
CA GLN A 15 -19.18 -6.80 -9.54
C GLN A 15 -18.86 -8.19 -10.08
N THR A 16 -19.21 -9.23 -9.30
CA THR A 16 -19.55 -10.53 -9.89
C THR A 16 -21.04 -10.70 -9.70
N VAL A 17 -21.79 -10.37 -10.76
CA VAL A 17 -23.22 -10.71 -10.83
C VAL A 17 -23.29 -12.23 -10.70
N ALA A 18 -23.98 -12.73 -9.68
CA ALA A 18 -24.22 -14.16 -9.53
C ALA A 18 -25.00 -14.63 -10.76
N ASP A 19 -24.30 -15.27 -11.68
CA ASP A 19 -24.93 -15.92 -12.83
C ASP A 19 -25.71 -17.11 -12.28
N ALA A 20 -27.00 -17.21 -12.65
CA ALA A 20 -27.91 -18.21 -12.07
C ALA A 20 -27.52 -19.65 -12.40
N THR A 21 -26.52 -19.84 -13.26
CA THR A 21 -25.93 -21.12 -13.66
C THR A 21 -24.66 -21.52 -12.90
N GLN A 22 -24.15 -20.71 -11.96
CA GLN A 22 -22.94 -21.06 -11.20
C GLN A 22 -23.17 -22.24 -10.26
N ASP A 23 -22.34 -23.27 -10.38
CA ASP A 23 -22.29 -24.36 -9.41
C ASP A 23 -21.45 -23.99 -8.17
N VAL A 24 -21.40 -24.89 -7.19
CA VAL A 24 -20.64 -24.68 -5.95
C VAL A 24 -19.13 -24.54 -6.18
N ALA A 25 -18.59 -25.14 -7.25
CA ALA A 25 -17.18 -24.99 -7.61
C ALA A 25 -16.92 -23.63 -8.26
N ASP A 26 -17.81 -23.16 -9.14
CA ASP A 26 -17.74 -21.83 -9.75
C ASP A 26 -17.82 -20.71 -8.69
N GLN A 27 -18.67 -20.87 -7.68
CA GLN A 27 -18.78 -19.94 -6.55
C GLN A 27 -17.48 -19.88 -5.73
N ALA A 28 -16.85 -21.03 -5.49
CA ALA A 28 -15.57 -21.08 -4.77
C ALA A 28 -14.45 -20.36 -5.53
N VAL A 29 -14.36 -20.59 -6.85
CA VAL A 29 -13.39 -19.90 -7.72
C VAL A 29 -13.64 -18.39 -7.76
N THR A 30 -14.90 -17.98 -7.93
CA THR A 30 -15.30 -16.57 -7.98
C THR A 30 -14.98 -15.85 -6.67
N SER A 31 -15.25 -16.49 -5.53
CA SER A 31 -14.93 -15.96 -4.20
C SER A 31 -13.44 -15.72 -4.03
N TYR A 32 -12.61 -16.69 -4.43
CA TYR A 32 -11.16 -16.56 -4.39
C TYR A 32 -10.64 -15.43 -5.31
N GLN A 33 -11.16 -15.35 -6.54
CA GLN A 33 -10.79 -14.28 -7.48
C GLN A 33 -11.15 -12.89 -6.94
N LYS A 34 -12.31 -12.77 -6.29
CA LYS A 34 -12.75 -11.52 -5.66
C LYS A 34 -11.83 -11.11 -4.52
N GLU A 35 -11.45 -12.04 -3.64
CA GLU A 35 -10.53 -11.77 -2.53
C GLU A 35 -9.16 -11.31 -3.04
N LEU A 36 -8.66 -11.95 -4.09
CA LEU A 36 -7.41 -11.58 -4.75
C LEU A 36 -7.47 -10.15 -5.31
N LEU A 37 -8.52 -9.82 -6.08
CA LEU A 37 -8.69 -8.49 -6.67
C LEU A 37 -8.83 -7.40 -5.59
N PHE A 38 -9.53 -7.70 -4.50
CA PHE A 38 -9.68 -6.78 -3.38
C PHE A 38 -8.32 -6.49 -2.73
N THR A 39 -7.54 -7.53 -2.43
CA THR A 39 -6.21 -7.41 -1.80
C THR A 39 -5.22 -6.64 -2.68
N GLN A 40 -5.27 -6.86 -4.00
CA GLN A 40 -4.46 -6.11 -4.96
C GLN A 40 -4.83 -4.63 -4.99
N GLY A 41 -6.14 -4.32 -5.01
CA GLY A 41 -6.64 -2.94 -4.99
C GLY A 41 -6.23 -2.20 -3.71
N THR A 42 -6.41 -2.82 -2.54
CA THR A 42 -6.06 -2.18 -1.25
C THR A 42 -4.56 -1.92 -1.11
N SER A 43 -3.72 -2.87 -1.53
CA SER A 43 -2.26 -2.73 -1.50
C SER A 43 -1.77 -1.59 -2.40
N GLY A 44 -2.33 -1.48 -3.61
CA GLY A 44 -2.04 -0.37 -4.50
C GLY A 44 -2.43 0.98 -3.88
N HIS A 45 -3.58 1.04 -3.20
CA HIS A 45 -4.07 2.27 -2.57
C HIS A 45 -3.15 2.74 -1.44
N ALA A 46 -2.70 1.80 -0.61
CA ALA A 46 -1.71 2.09 0.42
C ALA A 46 -0.40 2.63 -0.18
N GLN A 47 0.13 2.00 -1.23
CA GLN A 47 1.35 2.46 -1.89
C GLN A 47 1.20 3.85 -2.51
N LEU A 48 0.07 4.14 -3.16
CA LEU A 48 -0.19 5.46 -3.73
C LEU A 48 -0.27 6.54 -2.63
N SER A 49 -0.86 6.22 -1.48
CA SER A 49 -0.86 7.09 -0.30
C SER A 49 0.57 7.42 0.14
N GLN A 50 1.43 6.40 0.27
CA GLN A 50 2.83 6.58 0.64
C GLN A 50 3.61 7.45 -0.38
N ILE A 51 3.34 7.27 -1.67
CA ILE A 51 3.97 8.08 -2.72
C ILE A 51 3.58 9.55 -2.56
N ARG A 52 2.31 9.85 -2.26
CA ARG A 52 1.86 11.23 -2.02
C ARG A 52 2.55 11.85 -0.81
N LEU A 53 2.59 11.12 0.30
CA LEU A 53 3.30 11.56 1.50
C LEU A 53 4.80 11.75 1.25
N ALA A 54 5.41 11.00 0.33
CA ALA A 54 6.80 11.22 -0.06
C ALA A 54 6.99 12.48 -0.92
N LEU A 55 6.03 12.79 -1.79
CA LEU A 55 6.02 14.04 -2.56
C LEU A 55 5.82 15.25 -1.62
N ASP A 56 4.90 15.16 -0.66
CA ASP A 56 4.70 16.22 0.34
C ASP A 56 5.99 16.50 1.12
N ARG A 57 6.73 15.44 1.48
CA ARG A 57 8.05 15.57 2.14
C ARG A 57 9.14 16.15 1.24
N LEU A 58 9.05 15.96 -0.08
CA LEU A 58 9.95 16.64 -1.02
C LEU A 58 9.67 18.14 -1.04
N ASP A 59 8.40 18.51 -1.03
CA ASP A 59 7.96 19.90 -1.06
C ASP A 59 8.28 20.64 0.25
N ASP A 60 8.16 19.99 1.41
CA ASP A 60 8.49 20.57 2.72
C ASP A 60 9.99 20.47 3.10
N GLY A 61 10.77 19.72 2.32
CA GLY A 61 12.22 19.55 2.50
C GLY A 61 12.64 18.45 3.49
N SER A 62 11.71 17.68 4.05
CA SER A 62 11.99 16.56 4.97
C SER A 62 12.23 15.21 4.26
N TYR A 63 12.19 15.17 2.93
CA TYR A 63 12.44 13.95 2.18
C TYR A 63 13.84 13.38 2.47
N GLY A 64 13.87 12.07 2.76
CA GLY A 64 15.09 11.39 3.14
C GLY A 64 15.39 11.41 4.64
N GLU A 65 14.54 12.02 5.47
CA GLU A 65 14.59 11.88 6.92
C GLU A 65 13.60 10.82 7.43
N CYS A 66 14.04 10.00 8.37
CA CYS A 66 13.21 8.98 8.98
C CYS A 66 12.17 9.62 9.91
N LEU A 67 10.88 9.39 9.67
CA LEU A 67 9.80 9.95 10.48
C LEU A 67 9.76 9.44 11.93
N GLN A 68 10.49 8.36 12.23
CA GLN A 68 10.52 7.77 13.57
C GLN A 68 11.69 8.26 14.43
N CYS A 69 12.88 8.42 13.83
CA CYS A 69 14.10 8.75 14.59
C CYS A 69 14.80 10.03 14.14
N GLY A 70 14.34 10.67 13.06
CA GLY A 70 14.95 11.87 12.49
C GLY A 70 16.26 11.62 11.74
N ASN A 71 16.80 10.39 11.75
CA ASN A 71 18.05 10.10 11.06
C ASN A 71 17.86 10.01 9.53
N PRO A 72 18.91 10.28 8.74
CA PRO A 72 18.86 10.10 7.29
C PRO A 72 18.52 8.66 6.88
N ILE A 73 17.69 8.53 5.85
CA ILE A 73 17.37 7.28 5.19
C ILE A 73 18.47 6.99 4.17
N GLY A 74 19.04 5.79 4.22
CA GLY A 74 20.16 5.41 3.35
C GLY A 74 19.81 5.52 1.86
N ALA A 75 20.72 6.08 1.06
CA ALA A 75 20.51 6.33 -0.37
C ALA A 75 20.05 5.08 -1.15
N LYS A 76 20.70 3.92 -0.95
CA LYS A 76 20.31 2.64 -1.57
C LYS A 76 18.86 2.24 -1.26
N ARG A 77 18.35 2.60 -0.08
CA ARG A 77 16.97 2.33 0.31
C ARG A 77 16.01 3.28 -0.40
N LEU A 78 16.35 4.57 -0.51
CA LEU A 78 15.56 5.54 -1.29
C LEU A 78 15.58 5.22 -2.79
N GLU A 79 16.66 4.66 -3.32
CA GLU A 79 16.73 4.17 -4.71
C GLU A 79 15.78 2.97 -4.93
N ALA A 80 15.74 2.03 -3.98
CA ALA A 80 14.90 0.84 -4.08
C ALA A 80 13.42 1.11 -3.75
N VAL A 81 13.14 1.93 -2.74
CA VAL A 81 11.80 2.26 -2.23
C VAL A 81 11.74 3.76 -1.93
N PRO A 82 11.55 4.62 -2.96
CA PRO A 82 11.60 6.07 -2.80
C PRO A 82 10.56 6.63 -1.83
N TRP A 83 9.41 5.98 -1.71
CA TRP A 83 8.32 6.44 -0.85
C TRP A 83 8.49 6.07 0.63
N THR A 84 9.56 5.37 1.02
CA THR A 84 9.74 4.89 2.40
C THR A 84 9.70 6.04 3.43
N PRO A 85 8.90 5.94 4.49
CA PRO A 85 8.89 6.91 5.60
C PRO A 85 10.01 6.68 6.63
N TYR A 86 10.62 5.49 6.62
CA TYR A 86 11.54 5.06 7.68
C TYR A 86 12.88 4.58 7.15
N CYS A 87 13.91 4.69 8.00
CA CYS A 87 15.17 3.98 7.84
C CYS A 87 14.99 2.47 8.09
N ILE A 88 15.98 1.67 7.69
CA ILE A 88 15.88 0.20 7.77
C ILE A 88 15.76 -0.31 9.21
N ASP A 89 16.42 0.34 10.16
CA ASP A 89 16.39 -0.07 11.57
C ASP A 89 15.01 0.20 12.19
N CYS A 90 14.43 1.37 11.94
CA CYS A 90 13.09 1.70 12.41
C CYS A 90 12.03 0.83 11.73
N GLN A 91 12.16 0.58 10.43
CA GLN A 91 11.28 -0.35 9.71
C GLN A 91 11.31 -1.74 10.35
N GLY A 92 12.50 -2.29 10.60
CA GLY A 92 12.63 -3.62 11.21
C GLY A 92 12.04 -3.67 12.63
N LYS A 93 12.18 -2.61 13.42
CA LYS A 93 11.56 -2.53 14.75
C LYS A 93 10.03 -2.49 14.68
N ILE A 94 9.46 -1.79 13.70
CA ILE A 94 8.00 -1.74 13.46
C ILE A 94 7.49 -3.12 13.06
N GLU A 95 8.15 -3.77 12.11
CA GLU A 95 7.77 -5.11 11.62
C GLU A 95 7.86 -6.17 12.73
N ASN A 96 8.82 -6.03 13.64
CA ASN A 96 8.98 -6.90 14.80
C ASN A 96 8.07 -6.50 15.99
N GLY A 97 7.25 -5.45 15.87
CA GLY A 97 6.36 -4.96 16.92
C GLY A 97 7.08 -4.35 18.14
N GLN A 98 8.34 -3.96 17.99
CA GLN A 98 9.14 -3.36 19.06
C GLN A 98 8.81 -1.88 19.27
N ILE A 99 8.30 -1.21 18.22
CA ILE A 99 7.81 0.18 18.25
C ILE A 99 6.61 0.31 17.31
N GLU A 100 5.69 1.22 17.62
CA GLU A 100 4.53 1.52 16.76
C GLU A 100 4.92 2.47 15.63
N ALA A 101 4.29 2.30 14.46
CA ALA A 101 4.43 3.23 13.35
C ALA A 101 3.67 4.53 13.65
N PRO A 102 4.28 5.72 13.55
CA PRO A 102 3.57 6.96 13.76
C PRO A 102 2.47 7.18 12.72
N VAL A 103 1.32 7.70 13.19
CA VAL A 103 0.08 7.89 12.43
C VAL A 103 0.28 8.74 11.15
N ARG A 104 1.29 9.62 11.12
CA ARG A 104 1.55 10.52 9.97
C ARG A 104 2.11 9.83 8.74
N ALA A 105 2.43 8.53 8.83
CA ALA A 105 2.98 7.74 7.75
C ALA A 105 2.00 6.68 7.22
N ALA A 106 0.71 6.73 7.57
CA ALA A 106 -0.32 5.79 7.11
C ALA A 106 -1.33 6.48 6.19
#